data_AF-K6WUR9-F1
#
_entry.id   AF-K6WUR9-F1
#
_cell.length_a   1.000
_cell.length_b   1.000
_cell.length_c   1.000
_cell.angle_alpha   90.00
_cell.angle_beta   90.00
_cell.angle_gamma   90.00
#
_symmetry.space_group_name_H-M   'P 1'
#
loop_
_entity.id
_entity.type
_entity.pdbx_description
1 polymer ?
#
loop_
_entity_poly.entity_id
_entity_poly.type
_entity_poly.pdbx_seq_one_letter_code
_entity_poly.pdbx_strand_id
1 'polypeptide(L)'
;MSASTSGKGMWWLLAVLLVVLAAAIVLVRQNSLRPSALEQLPPVPVATSWQEMPVASPPPQGITGSIESPVDESQVQRCARMTGTVVRPTGKTVMTAMRNLDNGDPAWYGEKLLEQPEPGSSGRWTGIQYFGSQNSSVGQRYEVVLALIDADIVFTDDLAADDLGAFARSGLEVAKVTYERISGVPDDLCEGP
;
A
#
# COMPACT_ATOMS: atom_id res chain seq x y z
N MET A 1 60.49 -22.61 32.29
CA MET A 1 59.92 -21.70 33.31
C MET A 1 58.44 -21.55 33.01
N SER A 2 57.58 -22.29 33.71
CA SER A 2 56.13 -22.27 33.50
C SER A 2 55.48 -21.41 34.58
N ALA A 3 54.80 -20.33 34.18
CA ALA A 3 54.00 -19.50 35.08
C ALA A 3 52.54 -19.99 35.06
N SER A 4 52.14 -20.62 36.17
CA SER A 4 50.75 -20.93 36.50
C SER A 4 50.04 -19.63 36.89
N THR A 5 49.10 -19.16 36.06
CA THR A 5 48.27 -18.00 36.36
C THR A 5 46.92 -18.46 36.90
N SER A 6 46.89 -18.57 38.22
CA SER A 6 45.77 -18.36 39.16
C SER A 6 44.36 -18.15 38.56
N GLY A 7 43.57 -19.23 38.52
CA GLY A 7 42.13 -19.23 38.20
C GLY A 7 41.23 -18.67 39.31
N LYS A 8 41.55 -17.49 39.87
CA LYS A 8 40.75 -16.82 40.91
C LYS A 8 39.88 -15.67 40.39
N GLY A 9 40.12 -15.17 39.17
CA GLY A 9 39.35 -14.05 38.60
C GLY A 9 38.00 -14.43 37.97
N MET A 10 37.84 -15.68 37.52
CA MET A 10 36.67 -16.08 36.70
C MET A 10 35.42 -16.40 37.54
N TRP A 11 35.60 -16.85 38.78
CA TRP A 11 34.49 -17.20 39.67
C TRP A 11 33.70 -15.98 40.16
N TRP A 12 34.36 -14.83 40.29
CA TRP A 12 33.71 -13.60 40.76
C TRP A 12 32.79 -13.00 39.70
N LEU A 13 33.18 -13.07 38.43
CA LEU A 13 32.36 -12.60 37.30
C LEU A 13 31.09 -13.45 37.12
N LEU A 14 31.19 -14.77 37.31
CA LEU A 14 30.03 -15.68 37.27
C LEU A 14 29.04 -15.40 38.42
N ALA A 15 29.54 -15.11 39.63
CA ALA A 15 28.70 -14.76 40.76
C ALA A 15 27.94 -13.43 40.54
N VAL A 16 28.62 -12.40 40.01
CA VAL A 16 27.98 -11.11 39.70
C VAL A 16 26.93 -11.26 38.60
N LEU A 17 27.22 -12.03 37.55
CA LEU A 17 26.27 -12.25 36.45
C LEU A 17 25.00 -12.95 36.93
N LEU A 18 25.11 -13.95 37.81
CA LEU A 18 23.96 -14.66 38.38
C LEU A 18 23.09 -13.74 39.27
N VAL A 19 23.69 -12.83 40.03
CA VAL A 19 22.95 -11.85 40.84
C VAL A 19 22.20 -10.86 39.96
N VAL A 20 22.81 -10.39 38.87
CA VAL A 20 22.16 -9.48 37.91
C VAL A 20 21.00 -10.17 37.18
N LEU A 21 21.17 -11.42 36.76
CA LEU A 21 20.11 -12.23 36.14
C LEU A 21 18.95 -12.49 37.11
N ALA A 22 19.24 -12.81 38.37
CA ALA A 22 18.20 -12.99 39.38
C ALA A 22 17.42 -11.68 39.64
N ALA A 23 18.11 -10.54 39.70
CA ALA A 23 17.46 -9.23 39.87
C ALA A 23 16.57 -8.87 38.66
N ALA A 24 17.03 -9.16 37.43
CA ALA A 24 16.24 -8.91 36.22
C ALA A 24 14.96 -9.76 36.16
N ILE A 25 15.02 -11.04 36.59
CA ILE A 25 13.85 -11.93 36.62
C ILE A 25 12.82 -11.46 37.66
N VAL A 26 13.27 -10.95 38.81
CA VAL A 26 12.37 -10.37 39.83
C VAL A 26 11.69 -9.10 39.34
N LEU A 27 12.41 -8.23 38.62
CA LEU A 27 11.84 -7.01 38.03
C LEU A 27 10.81 -7.31 36.93
N VAL A 28 11.03 -8.32 36.09
CA VAL A 28 10.06 -8.72 35.04
C VAL A 28 8.79 -9.32 35.66
N ARG A 29 8.90 -10.07 36.77
CA ARG A 29 7.71 -10.62 37.45
C ARG A 29 6.89 -9.56 38.20
N GLN A 30 7.51 -8.53 38.77
CA GLN A 30 6.77 -7.48 39.49
C GLN A 30 5.94 -6.58 38.57
N ASN A 31 6.29 -6.48 37.29
CA ASN A 31 5.52 -5.66 36.34
C ASN A 31 4.25 -6.36 35.82
N SER A 32 4.06 -7.65 36.11
CA SER A 32 2.91 -8.45 35.65
C SER A 32 1.77 -8.53 36.67
N LEU A 33 1.91 -7.91 37.84
CA LEU A 33 0.92 -7.97 38.94
C LEU A 33 0.49 -6.58 39.41
N ARG A 34 0.35 -5.61 38.51
CA ARG A 34 -0.51 -4.45 38.82
C ARG A 34 -1.96 -4.90 38.65
N PRO A 35 -2.74 -5.02 39.74
CA PRO A 35 -4.18 -5.10 39.61
C PRO A 35 -4.61 -3.78 39.00
N SER A 36 -5.27 -3.82 37.85
CA SER A 36 -6.01 -2.66 37.34
C SER A 36 -6.96 -2.24 38.44
N ALA A 37 -6.66 -1.10 39.07
CA ALA A 37 -7.60 -0.43 39.94
C ALA A 37 -8.86 -0.20 39.10
N LEU A 38 -9.96 -0.81 39.54
CA LEU A 38 -11.29 -0.50 39.05
C LEU A 38 -11.60 0.94 39.45
N GLU A 39 -11.11 1.90 38.66
CA GLU A 39 -11.64 3.25 38.67
C GLU A 39 -13.08 3.17 38.17
N GLN A 40 -13.97 3.22 39.14
CA GLN A 40 -15.40 3.35 38.99
C GLN A 40 -15.68 4.71 38.37
N LEU A 41 -15.66 4.76 37.03
CA LEU A 41 -16.03 5.94 36.27
C LEU A 41 -17.51 6.28 36.53
N PRO A 42 -17.89 7.56 36.61
CA PRO A 42 -19.28 7.96 36.66
C PRO A 42 -20.01 7.46 35.40
N PRO A 43 -21.35 7.26 35.45
CA PRO A 43 -22.11 6.79 34.30
C PRO A 43 -21.93 7.76 33.13
N VAL A 44 -21.20 7.32 32.10
CA VAL A 44 -21.10 7.99 30.82
C VAL A 44 -22.48 7.92 30.17
N PRO A 45 -23.10 9.03 29.76
CA PRO A 45 -24.30 8.96 28.94
C PRO A 45 -23.93 8.22 27.64
N VAL A 46 -24.63 7.13 27.36
CA VAL A 46 -24.49 6.37 26.11
C VAL A 46 -24.98 7.25 24.97
N ALA A 47 -24.10 8.09 24.45
CA ALA A 47 -24.27 8.69 23.13
C ALA A 47 -24.08 7.53 22.14
N THR A 48 -25.19 6.99 21.66
CA THR A 48 -25.22 6.07 20.53
C THR A 48 -24.88 6.87 19.28
N SER A 49 -23.62 7.28 19.13
CA SER A 49 -23.10 7.72 17.84
C SER A 49 -22.41 6.54 17.22
N TRP A 50 -23.15 5.78 16.42
CA TRP A 50 -22.53 5.04 15.33
C TRP A 50 -21.80 6.08 14.49
N GLN A 51 -20.49 6.25 14.71
CA GLN A 51 -19.65 6.83 13.68
C GLN A 51 -19.61 5.78 12.59
N GLU A 52 -20.56 5.94 11.66
CA GLU A 52 -20.49 5.39 10.33
C GLU A 52 -19.05 5.53 9.87
N MET A 53 -18.36 4.42 9.62
CA MET A 53 -17.15 4.46 8.80
C MET A 53 -17.52 5.30 7.57
N PRO A 54 -16.65 6.22 7.09
CA PRO A 54 -16.97 6.99 5.90
C PRO A 54 -17.26 5.99 4.79
N VAL A 55 -18.55 5.79 4.53
CA VAL A 55 -19.03 5.04 3.38
C VAL A 55 -18.42 5.81 2.22
N ALA A 56 -17.60 5.12 1.42
CA ALA A 56 -17.01 5.70 0.23
C ALA A 56 -18.14 6.45 -0.49
N SER A 57 -18.04 7.79 -0.51
CA SER A 57 -19.09 8.61 -1.10
C SER A 57 -19.30 8.10 -2.52
N PRO A 58 -20.54 7.77 -2.93
CA PRO A 58 -20.79 7.44 -4.31
C PRO A 58 -20.21 8.57 -5.17
N PRO A 59 -19.54 8.25 -6.29
CA PRO A 59 -18.89 9.26 -7.11
C PRO A 59 -19.91 10.37 -7.40
N PRO A 60 -19.51 11.66 -7.28
CA PRO A 60 -20.37 12.79 -7.61
C PRO A 60 -21.09 12.51 -8.93
N GLN A 61 -22.42 12.68 -8.96
CA GLN A 61 -23.21 12.40 -10.16
C GLN A 61 -22.57 13.11 -11.37
N GLY A 62 -22.16 12.33 -12.38
CA GLY A 62 -21.46 12.83 -13.57
C GLY A 62 -19.97 12.48 -13.66
N ILE A 63 -19.34 12.04 -12.57
CA ILE A 63 -17.99 11.47 -12.63
C ILE A 63 -18.13 10.00 -13.02
N THR A 64 -17.76 9.69 -14.26
CA THR A 64 -17.79 8.33 -14.81
C THR A 64 -16.48 8.05 -15.54
N GLY A 65 -16.11 6.78 -15.58
CA GLY A 65 -14.96 6.32 -16.34
C GLY A 65 -15.05 4.82 -16.56
N SER A 66 -14.18 4.33 -17.43
CA SER A 66 -14.04 2.90 -17.71
C SER A 66 -12.61 2.57 -18.09
N ILE A 67 -12.25 1.32 -17.85
CA ILE A 67 -11.05 0.70 -18.41
C ILE A 67 -11.56 -0.25 -19.50
N GLU A 68 -11.23 0.05 -20.76
CA GLU A 68 -11.77 -0.65 -21.94
C GLU A 68 -10.83 -1.74 -22.45
N SER A 69 -9.52 -1.52 -22.32
CA SER A 69 -8.49 -2.47 -22.75
C SER A 69 -7.29 -2.41 -21.80
N PRO A 70 -6.68 -3.55 -21.45
CA PRO A 70 -7.24 -4.90 -21.61
C PRO A 70 -8.60 -5.05 -20.92
N VAL A 71 -9.42 -6.01 -21.35
CA VAL A 71 -10.74 -6.24 -20.72
C VAL A 71 -10.57 -6.90 -19.36
N ASP A 72 -11.52 -6.68 -18.45
CA ASP A 72 -11.51 -7.29 -17.11
C ASP A 72 -11.33 -8.82 -17.18
N GLU A 73 -10.64 -9.36 -16.20
CA GLU A 73 -10.27 -10.78 -16.05
C GLU A 73 -9.38 -11.35 -17.18
N SER A 74 -8.86 -10.50 -18.07
CA SER A 74 -7.91 -10.94 -19.10
C SER A 74 -6.51 -11.23 -18.54
N GLN A 75 -5.72 -11.93 -19.35
CA GLN A 75 -4.32 -12.19 -19.07
C GLN A 75 -3.44 -11.06 -19.60
N VAL A 76 -2.50 -10.62 -18.78
CA VAL A 76 -1.53 -9.57 -19.12
C VAL A 76 -0.12 -10.09 -18.95
N GLN A 77 0.83 -9.54 -19.69
CA GLN A 77 2.24 -9.87 -19.50
C GLN A 77 2.86 -9.00 -18.39
N ARG A 78 4.17 -8.75 -18.41
CA ARG A 78 4.85 -7.89 -17.41
C ARG A 78 4.31 -6.46 -17.41
N CYS A 79 3.78 -6.01 -18.54
CA CYS A 79 3.15 -4.72 -18.70
C CYS A 79 2.00 -4.83 -19.69
N ALA A 80 1.14 -3.82 -19.70
CA ALA A 80 0.13 -3.65 -20.74
C ALA A 80 -0.11 -2.16 -21.02
N ARG A 81 -0.41 -1.86 -22.28
CA ARG A 81 -1.01 -0.58 -22.65
C ARG A 81 -2.48 -0.61 -22.27
N MET A 82 -2.88 0.32 -21.42
CA MET A 82 -4.24 0.46 -20.95
C MET A 82 -4.92 1.63 -21.64
N THR A 83 -6.19 1.47 -21.99
CA THR A 83 -7.01 2.53 -22.56
C THR A 83 -8.40 2.51 -21.97
N GLY A 84 -9.04 3.67 -21.94
CA GLY A 84 -10.44 3.76 -21.58
C GLY A 84 -10.99 5.15 -21.76
N THR A 85 -12.07 5.44 -21.05
CA THR A 85 -12.72 6.74 -21.03
C THR A 85 -12.86 7.27 -19.62
N VAL A 86 -12.91 8.60 -19.49
CA VAL A 86 -13.13 9.26 -18.20
C VAL A 86 -13.72 10.66 -18.40
N VAL A 87 -14.60 11.06 -17.49
CA VAL A 87 -14.96 12.46 -17.27
C VAL A 87 -13.97 13.02 -16.26
N ARG A 88 -13.09 13.93 -16.70
CA ARG A 88 -12.08 14.56 -15.84
C ARG A 88 -12.58 15.93 -15.38
N PRO A 89 -12.98 16.10 -14.10
CA PRO A 89 -13.36 17.40 -13.59
C PRO A 89 -12.19 18.39 -13.59
N THR A 90 -12.50 19.69 -13.62
CA THR A 90 -11.50 20.75 -13.39
C THR A 90 -10.86 20.57 -12.01
N GLY A 91 -9.53 20.76 -11.94
CA GLY A 91 -8.78 20.59 -10.69
C GLY A 91 -8.48 19.14 -10.30
N LYS A 92 -8.83 18.16 -11.16
CA LYS A 92 -8.45 16.77 -10.99
C LYS A 92 -7.42 16.34 -12.04
N THR A 93 -6.65 15.31 -11.73
CA THR A 93 -5.90 14.51 -12.71
C THR A 93 -6.37 13.07 -12.67
N VAL A 94 -6.12 12.35 -13.75
CA VAL A 94 -6.44 10.93 -13.87
C VAL A 94 -5.14 10.13 -13.72
N MET A 95 -5.19 9.02 -13.00
CA MET A 95 -4.10 8.06 -12.88
C MET A 95 -4.63 6.64 -12.88
N THR A 96 -3.78 5.67 -13.22
CA THR A 96 -4.02 4.27 -12.86
C THR A 96 -3.22 3.92 -11.61
N ALA A 97 -3.73 2.98 -10.84
CA ALA A 97 -2.95 2.35 -9.79
C ALA A 97 -3.24 0.87 -9.71
N MET A 98 -2.21 0.11 -9.36
CA MET A 98 -2.24 -1.33 -9.30
C MET A 98 -1.88 -1.80 -7.90
N ARG A 99 -2.50 -2.88 -7.45
CA ARG A 99 -1.97 -3.69 -6.35
C ARG A 99 -1.95 -5.16 -6.71
N ASN A 100 -1.05 -5.89 -6.08
CA ASN A 100 -0.99 -7.34 -6.16
C ASN A 100 -1.93 -7.96 -5.13
N LEU A 101 -2.81 -8.87 -5.55
CA LEU A 101 -3.80 -9.49 -4.67
C LEU A 101 -3.27 -10.74 -3.95
N ASP A 102 -2.14 -11.30 -4.41
CA ASP A 102 -1.69 -12.63 -3.99
C ASP A 102 -0.37 -12.60 -3.19
N ASN A 103 0.35 -11.47 -3.14
CA ASN A 103 1.65 -11.37 -2.44
C ASN A 103 1.53 -10.98 -0.95
N GLY A 104 0.32 -10.68 -0.46
CA GLY A 104 0.07 -10.25 0.92
C GLY A 104 0.51 -8.82 1.26
N ASP A 105 0.97 -8.05 0.27
CA ASP A 105 1.34 -6.65 0.42
C ASP A 105 0.14 -5.74 0.09
N PRO A 106 -0.36 -4.92 1.02
CA PRO A 106 -1.45 -3.99 0.75
C PRO A 106 -1.02 -2.73 -0.03
N ALA A 107 0.25 -2.63 -0.44
CA ALA A 107 0.76 -1.50 -1.21
C ALA A 107 0.06 -1.37 -2.57
N TRP A 108 -0.15 -0.11 -2.95
CA TRP A 108 -0.58 0.28 -4.28
C TRP A 108 0.60 0.94 -4.99
N TYR A 109 0.63 0.81 -6.31
CA TYR A 109 1.65 1.40 -7.17
C TYR A 109 0.93 2.17 -8.28
N GLY A 110 1.09 3.49 -8.27
CA GLY A 110 0.44 4.37 -9.24
C GLY A 110 1.28 4.63 -10.47
N GLU A 111 0.63 4.87 -11.61
CA GLU A 111 1.25 5.24 -12.88
C GLU A 111 0.57 6.49 -13.45
N LYS A 112 1.37 7.40 -14.04
CA LYS A 112 0.84 8.55 -14.80
C LYS A 112 0.30 8.05 -16.15
N LEU A 113 -0.79 8.66 -16.63
CA LEU A 113 -1.29 8.38 -17.96
C LEU A 113 -0.44 9.10 -19.01
N LEU A 114 -0.23 8.45 -20.16
CA LEU A 114 0.44 9.03 -21.33
C LEU A 114 -0.43 10.11 -21.97
N GLU A 115 -1.73 9.83 -22.05
CA GLU A 115 -2.74 10.72 -22.61
C GLU A 115 -3.96 10.72 -21.69
N GLN A 116 -4.54 11.89 -21.46
CA GLN A 116 -5.77 12.04 -20.68
C GLN A 116 -6.57 13.23 -21.20
N PRO A 117 -7.90 13.28 -20.97
CA PRO A 117 -8.72 14.39 -21.39
C PRO A 117 -8.29 15.72 -20.75
N GLU A 118 -8.63 16.82 -21.42
CA GLU A 118 -8.48 18.17 -20.86
C GLU A 118 -9.30 18.32 -19.57
N PRO A 119 -8.85 19.13 -18.59
CA PRO A 119 -9.63 19.42 -17.40
C PRO A 119 -11.03 19.96 -17.74
N GLY A 120 -12.06 19.40 -17.13
CA GLY A 120 -13.46 19.77 -17.37
C GLY A 120 -14.11 19.09 -18.59
N SER A 121 -13.42 18.11 -19.20
CA SER A 121 -13.92 17.39 -20.38
C SER A 121 -14.02 15.88 -20.16
N SER A 122 -14.81 15.22 -21.01
CA SER A 122 -14.83 13.77 -21.16
C SER A 122 -14.01 13.36 -22.37
N GLY A 123 -13.27 12.26 -22.28
CA GLY A 123 -12.52 11.76 -23.43
C GLY A 123 -11.84 10.43 -23.18
N ARG A 124 -11.00 10.04 -24.14
CA ARG A 124 -10.16 8.85 -24.02
C ARG A 124 -8.90 9.16 -23.19
N TRP A 125 -8.40 8.13 -22.55
CA TRP A 125 -7.09 8.14 -21.91
C TRP A 125 -6.30 6.90 -22.34
N THR A 126 -4.98 7.01 -22.26
CA THR A 126 -4.03 5.94 -22.55
C THR A 126 -2.92 5.96 -21.50
N GLY A 127 -2.52 4.80 -20.99
CA GLY A 127 -1.42 4.65 -20.03
C GLY A 127 -0.68 3.33 -20.19
N ILE A 128 0.45 3.19 -19.51
CA ILE A 128 1.16 1.91 -19.37
C ILE A 128 1.05 1.49 -17.91
N GLN A 129 0.72 0.23 -17.68
CA GLN A 129 0.71 -0.36 -16.35
C GLN A 129 1.66 -1.54 -16.29
N TYR A 130 2.49 -1.58 -15.26
CA TYR A 130 3.39 -2.69 -14.97
C TYR A 130 2.80 -3.61 -13.89
N PHE A 131 3.07 -4.91 -14.04
CA PHE A 131 2.53 -5.98 -13.20
C PHE A 131 3.67 -6.75 -12.51
N GLY A 132 4.48 -6.06 -11.71
CA GLY A 132 5.64 -6.64 -11.01
C GLY A 132 6.88 -6.85 -11.90
N SER A 133 8.06 -6.97 -11.30
CA SER A 133 9.34 -6.90 -12.03
C SER A 133 10.01 -8.25 -12.35
N GLN A 134 9.61 -9.35 -11.69
CA GLN A 134 10.31 -10.65 -11.78
C GLN A 134 9.39 -11.80 -12.18
N ASN A 135 9.94 -13.00 -12.38
CA ASN A 135 9.14 -14.18 -12.72
C ASN A 135 8.28 -14.70 -11.56
N SER A 136 8.59 -14.30 -10.33
CA SER A 136 7.82 -14.67 -9.13
C SER A 136 6.37 -14.16 -9.13
N SER A 137 6.07 -13.18 -9.98
CA SER A 137 4.73 -12.62 -10.15
C SER A 137 3.91 -13.25 -11.28
N VAL A 138 4.46 -14.21 -12.02
CA VAL A 138 3.67 -14.99 -12.99
C VAL A 138 2.64 -15.85 -12.25
N GLY A 139 1.40 -15.86 -12.74
CA GLY A 139 0.25 -16.52 -12.13
C GLY A 139 -0.41 -15.72 -11.01
N GLN A 140 0.10 -14.53 -10.68
CA GLN A 140 -0.50 -13.65 -9.67
C GLN A 140 -1.54 -12.73 -10.28
N ARG A 141 -2.54 -12.39 -9.47
CA ARG A 141 -3.63 -11.49 -9.81
C ARG A 141 -3.35 -10.09 -9.32
N TYR A 142 -3.75 -9.14 -10.15
CA TYR A 142 -3.56 -7.73 -9.95
C TYR A 142 -4.88 -7.01 -10.08
N GLU A 143 -5.16 -6.12 -9.14
CA GLU A 143 -6.27 -5.18 -9.24
C GLU A 143 -5.72 -3.87 -9.78
N VAL A 144 -6.36 -3.31 -10.80
CA VAL A 144 -6.05 -1.98 -11.33
C VAL A 144 -7.27 -1.09 -11.17
N VAL A 145 -7.05 0.09 -10.62
CA VAL A 145 -8.06 1.13 -10.47
C VAL A 145 -7.71 2.31 -11.36
N LEU A 146 -8.73 2.94 -11.94
CA LEU A 146 -8.66 4.26 -12.50
C LEU A 146 -9.11 5.24 -11.41
N ALA A 147 -8.27 6.20 -11.06
CA ALA A 147 -8.52 7.12 -9.95
C ALA A 147 -8.43 8.58 -10.41
N LEU A 148 -9.29 9.41 -9.83
CA LEU A 148 -9.21 10.87 -9.91
C LEU A 148 -8.61 11.41 -8.61
N ILE A 149 -7.53 12.16 -8.74
CA ILE A 149 -6.84 12.82 -7.61
C ILE A 149 -6.73 14.33 -7.87
N ASP A 150 -6.48 15.11 -6.81
CA ASP A 150 -6.34 16.55 -6.96
C ASP A 150 -5.13 16.93 -7.83
N ALA A 151 -5.31 17.91 -8.72
CA ALA A 151 -4.31 18.31 -9.70
C ALA A 151 -3.17 19.16 -9.12
N ASP A 152 -3.31 19.66 -7.89
CA ASP A 152 -2.26 20.34 -7.15
C ASP A 152 -1.20 19.37 -6.62
N ILE A 153 -1.46 18.07 -6.70
CA ILE A 153 -0.46 17.03 -6.48
C ILE A 153 0.56 17.13 -7.61
N VAL A 154 1.73 17.71 -7.27
CA VAL A 154 2.85 17.86 -8.21
C VAL A 154 3.45 16.48 -8.45
N PHE A 155 3.17 15.92 -9.62
CA PHE A 155 3.89 14.75 -10.08
C PHE A 155 5.25 15.14 -10.61
N THR A 156 6.24 15.24 -9.73
CA THR A 156 7.63 15.20 -10.19
C THR A 156 7.91 13.83 -10.79
N ASP A 157 8.88 13.75 -11.69
CA ASP A 157 9.34 12.45 -12.21
C ASP A 157 10.08 11.64 -11.13
N ASP A 158 10.33 12.27 -9.97
CA ASP A 158 10.95 11.69 -8.78
C ASP A 158 9.94 11.13 -7.76
N LEU A 159 8.62 11.21 -8.01
CA LEU A 159 7.66 10.60 -7.08
C LEU A 159 7.86 9.09 -7.07
N ALA A 160 8.18 8.55 -5.89
CA ALA A 160 8.30 7.11 -5.73
C ALA A 160 6.94 6.43 -6.00
N ALA A 161 6.98 5.20 -6.51
CA ALA A 161 5.76 4.43 -6.79
C ALA A 161 4.87 4.28 -5.54
N ASP A 162 5.47 4.25 -4.34
CA ASP A 162 4.77 4.20 -3.06
C ASP A 162 3.99 5.49 -2.75
N ASP A 163 4.54 6.67 -3.12
CA ASP A 163 3.86 7.95 -2.96
C ASP A 163 2.66 8.04 -3.91
N LEU A 164 2.85 7.63 -5.17
CA LEU A 164 1.75 7.50 -6.15
C LEU A 164 0.69 6.51 -5.66
N GLY A 165 1.10 5.42 -5.01
CA GLY A 165 0.21 4.47 -4.36
C GLY A 165 -0.61 5.07 -3.22
N ALA A 166 0.01 5.91 -2.39
CA ALA A 166 -0.70 6.63 -1.33
C ALA A 166 -1.75 7.58 -1.90
N PHE A 167 -1.41 8.32 -2.96
CA PHE A 167 -2.36 9.20 -3.64
C PHE A 167 -3.50 8.44 -4.32
N ALA A 168 -3.19 7.32 -4.96
CA ALA A 168 -4.20 6.47 -5.57
C ALA A 168 -5.21 5.95 -4.53
N ARG A 169 -4.74 5.57 -3.34
CA ARG A 169 -5.62 5.14 -2.23
C ARG A 169 -6.54 6.25 -1.72
N SER A 170 -6.08 7.50 -1.75
CA SER A 170 -6.89 8.65 -1.33
C SER A 170 -7.76 9.23 -2.46
N GLY A 171 -7.52 8.77 -3.70
CA GLY A 171 -8.24 9.21 -4.88
C GLY A 171 -9.66 8.68 -4.94
N LEU A 172 -10.48 9.35 -5.76
CA LEU A 172 -11.80 8.85 -6.11
C LEU A 172 -11.63 7.76 -7.18
N GLU A 173 -11.86 6.50 -6.80
CA GLU A 173 -11.96 5.39 -7.74
C GLU A 173 -13.16 5.62 -8.68
N VAL A 174 -12.90 5.55 -9.99
CA VAL A 174 -13.93 5.73 -11.03
C VAL A 174 -14.19 4.46 -11.84
N ALA A 175 -13.21 3.55 -11.91
CA ALA A 175 -13.34 2.25 -12.54
C ALA A 175 -12.30 1.28 -11.96
N LYS A 176 -12.57 -0.02 -12.10
CA LYS A 176 -11.72 -1.08 -11.58
C LYS A 176 -11.80 -2.33 -12.42
N VAL A 177 -10.68 -3.03 -12.52
CA VAL A 177 -10.50 -4.30 -13.25
C VAL A 177 -9.46 -5.17 -12.54
N THR A 178 -9.50 -6.46 -12.81
CA THR A 178 -8.56 -7.47 -12.33
C THR A 178 -7.91 -8.17 -13.50
N TYR A 179 -6.62 -8.48 -13.38
CA TYR A 179 -5.87 -9.24 -14.39
C TYR A 179 -5.08 -10.37 -13.75
N GLU A 180 -4.79 -11.41 -14.52
CA GLU A 180 -3.79 -12.42 -14.17
C GLU A 180 -2.53 -12.20 -14.99
N ARG A 181 -1.37 -12.17 -14.33
CA ARG A 181 -0.10 -12.07 -15.04
C ARG A 181 0.33 -13.42 -15.61
N ILE A 182 0.60 -13.47 -16.92
CA ILE A 182 1.24 -14.61 -17.59
C ILE A 182 2.73 -14.37 -17.84
N SER A 183 3.45 -15.45 -18.17
CA SER A 183 4.81 -15.34 -18.68
C SER A 183 4.81 -14.75 -20.09
N GLY A 184 5.87 -14.03 -20.43
CA GLY A 184 6.01 -13.36 -21.72
C GLY A 184 7.09 -12.28 -21.68
N VAL A 185 7.71 -12.02 -22.83
CA VAL A 185 8.49 -10.80 -23.02
C VAL A 185 7.48 -9.71 -23.29
N PRO A 186 7.40 -8.66 -22.44
CA PRO A 186 6.46 -7.57 -22.68
C PRO A 186 6.58 -7.11 -24.13
N ASP A 187 5.44 -6.95 -24.79
CA ASP A 187 5.43 -6.35 -26.12
C ASP A 187 6.24 -5.04 -26.06
N ASP A 188 6.96 -4.70 -27.14
CA ASP A 188 7.78 -3.47 -27.27
C ASP A 188 7.01 -2.17 -26.91
N LEU A 189 5.70 -2.26 -26.73
CA LEU A 189 4.74 -1.24 -26.30
C LEU A 189 5.04 -0.58 -24.95
N CYS A 190 5.90 -1.16 -24.11
CA CYS A 190 6.19 -0.68 -22.76
C CYS A 190 7.61 -0.12 -22.59
N GLU A 191 8.47 -0.19 -23.61
CA GLU A 191 9.63 0.69 -23.62
C GLU A 191 9.12 2.10 -23.98
N GLY A 192 9.46 3.10 -23.16
CA GLY A 192 9.18 4.48 -23.48
C GLY A 192 9.84 4.89 -24.82
N PRO A 193 9.47 6.06 -25.39
CA PRO A 193 10.18 6.57 -26.57
C PRO A 193 11.69 6.71 -26.34
#